data_AF-A0A962V523-F1
#
_entry.id   AF-A0A962V523-F1
#
_cell.length_a   1.000
_cell.length_b   1.000
_cell.length_c   1.000
_cell.angle_alpha   90.00
_cell.angle_beta   90.00
_cell.angle_gamma   90.00
#
_symmetry.space_group_name_H-M   'P 1'
#
loop_
_entity.id
_entity.type
_entity.pdbx_description
1 polymer ?
#
loop_
_entity_poly.entity_id
_entity_poly.type
_entity_poly.pdbx_seq_one_letter_code
_entity_poly.pdbx_strand_id
1 'polypeptide(L)' 'MLRYNHHLKQPARKLRKNQTEAEQWLWHHIRRKQILGVQFYRQKPIGPYIVDFYAPKAKLVIELDGSQHQQPEQAG' A
#
# COMPACT_ATOMS: atom_id res chain seq x y z
N MET A 1 -0.99 -5.39 18.06
CA MET A 1 -1.22 -6.03 16.75
C MET A 1 -2.31 -5.22 16.06
N LEU A 2 -1.99 -4.52 14.96
CA LEU A 2 -2.99 -3.69 14.27
C LEU A 2 -4.11 -4.60 13.75
N ARG A 3 -5.35 -4.35 14.16
CA ARG A 3 -6.50 -5.21 13.85
C ARG A 3 -6.65 -5.30 12.32
N TYR A 4 -6.73 -6.53 11.81
CA TYR A 4 -6.95 -6.78 10.39
C TYR A 4 -8.43 -6.52 10.08
N ASN A 5 -8.72 -5.44 9.37
CA ASN A 5 -10.08 -5.16 8.93
C ASN A 5 -10.41 -6.04 7.72
N HIS A 6 -11.24 -7.05 7.94
CA HIS A 6 -11.67 -7.99 6.90
C HIS A 6 -12.43 -7.29 5.76
N HIS A 7 -13.08 -6.16 6.02
CA HIS A 7 -13.81 -5.40 4.99
C HIS A 7 -12.86 -4.80 3.96
N LEU A 8 -11.61 -4.53 4.32
CA LEU A 8 -10.59 -4.00 3.42
C LEU A 8 -9.93 -5.09 2.55
N LYS A 9 -10.24 -6.38 2.77
CA LYS A 9 -9.65 -7.48 2.00
C LYS A 9 -9.99 -7.41 0.51
N GLN A 10 -11.26 -7.17 0.18
CA GLN A 10 -11.71 -7.08 -1.21
C GLN A 10 -11.24 -5.78 -1.89
N PRO A 11 -11.38 -4.59 -1.26
CA PRO A 11 -10.78 -3.36 -1.78
C PRO A 11 -9.28 -3.48 -2.04
N ALA A 12 -8.51 -4.05 -1.09
CA ALA A 12 -7.07 -4.26 -1.27
C ALA A 12 -6.75 -5.24 -2.41
N ARG A 13 -7.59 -6.25 -2.66
CA ARG A 13 -7.45 -7.12 -3.83
C ARG A 13 -7.72 -6.36 -5.14
N LYS A 14 -8.72 -5.48 -5.16
CA LYS A 14 -9.04 -4.63 -6.32
C LYS A 14 -7.87 -3.67 -6.61
N LEU A 15 -7.32 -3.01 -5.59
CA LEU A 15 -6.18 -2.10 -5.73
C LEU A 15 -4.94 -2.82 -6.28
N ARG A 16 -4.64 -4.04 -5.79
CA ARG A 16 -3.56 -4.85 -6.37
C ARG A 16 -3.73 -5.19 -7.85
N LYS A 17 -4.96 -5.19 -8.38
CA LYS A 17 -5.21 -5.43 -9.81
C LYS A 17 -5.16 -4.15 -10.63
N ASN A 18 -5.37 -3.00 -10.02
CA ASN A 18 -5.54 -1.70 -10.69
C ASN A 18 -4.53 -0.68 -10.14
N GLN A 19 -3.25 -1.06 -10.08
CA GLN A 19 -2.19 -0.16 -9.63
C GLN A 19 -1.88 0.87 -10.71
N THR A 20 -1.52 2.09 -10.29
CA THR A 20 -0.97 3.11 -11.19
C THR A 20 0.35 2.64 -11.83
N GLU A 21 0.77 3.26 -12.93
CA GLU A 21 2.05 2.95 -13.56
C GLU A 21 3.24 3.17 -12.60
N ALA A 22 3.18 4.24 -11.80
CA ALA A 22 4.18 4.54 -10.78
C ALA A 22 4.26 3.44 -9.70
N GLU A 23 3.12 2.98 -9.20
CA GLU A 23 3.08 1.86 -8.26
C GLU A 23 3.59 0.54 -8.88
N GLN A 24 3.22 0.25 -10.13
CA GLN A 24 3.69 -0.95 -10.82
C GLN A 24 5.20 -0.92 -10.99
N TRP A 25 5.74 0.24 -11.40
CA TRP A 25 7.16 0.47 -11.54
C TRP A 25 7.88 0.27 -10.21
N LEU A 26 7.42 0.92 -9.13
CA LEU A 26 8.05 0.77 -7.81
C LEU A 26 7.97 -0.68 -7.32
N TRP A 27 6.80 -1.31 -7.45
CA TRP A 27 6.62 -2.70 -7.05
C TRP A 27 7.59 -3.65 -7.76
N HIS A 28 7.85 -3.42 -9.04
CA HIS A 28 8.81 -4.21 -9.80
C HIS A 28 10.21 -4.19 -9.17
N HIS A 29 10.63 -3.06 -8.60
CA HIS A 29 11.96 -2.84 -8.05
C HIS A 29 12.12 -3.29 -6.60
N ILE A 30 11.05 -3.23 -5.80
CA ILE A 30 11.13 -3.51 -4.34
C ILE A 30 10.59 -4.89 -3.93
N ARG A 31 9.86 -5.59 -4.82
CA ARG A 31 9.32 -6.91 -4.53
C ARG A 31 10.44 -7.94 -4.31
N ARG A 32 10.05 -9.13 -3.83
CA ARG A 32 10.95 -10.29 -3.68
C ARG A 32 12.25 -9.99 -2.92
N LYS A 33 12.22 -9.01 -2.00
CA LYS A 33 13.38 -8.63 -1.17
C LYS A 33 14.58 -8.12 -1.98
N GLN A 34 14.33 -7.53 -3.16
CA GLN A 34 15.37 -7.02 -4.06
C GLN A 34 16.21 -5.89 -3.45
N ILE A 35 15.63 -5.07 -2.56
CA ILE A 35 16.35 -4.00 -1.86
C ILE A 35 16.74 -4.47 -0.46
N LEU A 36 18.03 -4.64 -0.23
CA LEU A 36 18.63 -4.93 1.09
C LEU A 36 17.98 -6.12 1.85
N GLY A 37 17.38 -7.08 1.13
CA GLY A 37 16.66 -8.19 1.76
C GLY A 37 15.33 -7.81 2.43
N VAL A 38 14.85 -6.58 2.26
CA VAL A 38 13.65 -6.05 2.94
C VAL A 38 12.38 -6.56 2.25
N GLN A 39 11.48 -7.13 3.04
CA GLN A 39 10.16 -7.57 2.56
C GLN A 39 9.22 -6.37 2.47
N PHE A 40 8.74 -6.08 1.26
CA PHE A 40 7.64 -5.14 1.02
C PHE A 40 6.33 -5.90 0.73
N TYR A 41 5.22 -5.32 1.19
CA TYR A 41 3.88 -5.68 0.81
C TYR A 41 3.25 -4.51 0.07
N ARG A 42 2.46 -4.79 -0.96
CA ARG A 42 1.68 -3.77 -1.67
C ARG A 42 0.20 -3.80 -1.29
N GLN A 43 -0.43 -2.63 -1.29
CA GLN A 43 -1.85 -2.39 -1.04
C GLN A 43 -2.30 -3.09 0.25
N LYS A 44 -1.61 -2.80 1.35
CA LYS A 44 -1.72 -3.52 2.62
C LYS A 44 -2.76 -2.84 3.52
N PRO A 45 -3.81 -3.56 3.97
CA PRO A 45 -4.68 -3.06 5.02
C PRO A 45 -3.91 -2.86 6.33
N ILE A 46 -4.00 -1.66 6.89
CA ILE A 46 -3.45 -1.26 8.19
C ILE A 46 -4.51 -0.43 8.93
N GLY A 47 -5.14 -1.03 9.95
CA GLY A 47 -6.26 -0.39 10.65
C GLY A 47 -7.44 -0.11 9.69
N PRO A 48 -7.94 1.13 9.61
CA PRO A 48 -9.01 1.51 8.69
C PRO A 48 -8.51 1.88 7.28
N TYR A 49 -7.20 1.88 7.03
CA TYR A 49 -6.60 2.33 5.78
C TYR A 49 -6.00 1.18 4.95
N ILE A 50 -5.81 1.42 3.66
CA ILE A 50 -4.99 0.57 2.77
C ILE A 50 -3.85 1.44 2.29
N VAL A 51 -2.63 1.04 2.62
CA VAL A 51 -1.40 1.76 2.22
C VAL A 51 -0.81 1.14 0.96
N ASP A 52 -0.20 1.95 0.10
CA ASP A 52 0.36 1.49 -1.18
C ASP A 52 1.48 0.48 -0.97
N PHE A 53 2.44 0.78 -0.09
CA PHE A 53 3.51 -0.14 0.29
C PHE A 53 3.82 -0.12 1.77
N TYR A 54 4.16 -1.29 2.31
CA TYR A 54 4.50 -1.49 3.70
C TYR A 54 5.68 -2.45 3.88
N ALA A 55 6.69 -2.03 4.64
CA ALA A 55 7.81 -2.86 5.08
C ALA A 55 7.77 -3.03 6.61
N PRO A 56 7.29 -4.18 7.14
CA PRO A 56 7.09 -4.33 8.58
C PRO A 56 8.38 -4.30 9.38
N LYS A 57 9.46 -4.87 8.87
CA LYS A 57 10.77 -4.88 9.55
C LYS A 57 11.33 -3.47 9.74
N ALA A 58 11.10 -2.60 8.75
CA ALA A 58 11.53 -1.20 8.79
C ALA A 58 10.50 -0.27 9.45
N LYS A 59 9.30 -0.76 9.80
CA LYS A 59 8.16 0.05 10.23
C LYS A 59 7.88 1.23 9.27
N LEU A 60 8.03 0.97 7.97
CA LEU A 60 7.97 1.98 6.93
C LEU A 60 6.70 1.80 6.08
N VAL A 61 5.98 2.88 5.88
CA VAL A 61 4.92 3.02 4.87
C VAL A 61 5.46 3.93 3.75
N ILE A 62 5.16 3.59 2.51
CA ILE A 62 5.43 4.43 1.33
C ILE A 62 4.09 4.60 0.61
N GLU A 63 3.62 5.83 0.50
CA GLU A 63 2.47 6.22 -0.32
C GLU A 63 3.00 6.93 -1.56
N LEU A 64 2.42 6.63 -2.72
CA LEU A 64 2.77 7.32 -3.96
C LEU A 64 1.67 8.33 -4.26
N ASP A 65 1.96 9.61 -3.98
CA ASP A 65 1.03 10.69 -4.29
C ASP A 65 0.85 10.85 -5.80
N GLY A 66 -0.17 10.19 -6.34
CA GLY A 66 -0.72 10.49 -7.66
C GLY A 66 -1.67 11.69 -7.61
N SER A 67 -1.95 12.29 -8.77
CA SER A 67 -3.00 13.31 -8.94
C SER A 67 -4.41 12.82 -8.52
N GLN A 68 -4.59 11.50 -8.34
CA GLN A 68 -5.84 10.89 -7.84
C GLN A 68 -5.99 10.93 -6.31
N HIS A 69 -4.97 11.34 -5.54
CA HIS A 69 -5.06 11.47 -4.08
C HIS A 69 -5.75 12.76 -3.61
N GLN A 70 -6.19 13.61 -4.53
CA GLN A 70 -7.12 14.70 -4.22
C GLN A 70 -8.54 14.14 -4.01
N GLN A 71 -8.78 13.46 -2.88
CA GLN A 71 -10.13 13.39 -2.33
C GLN A 71 -10.31 14.52 -1.32
N PRO A 72 -11.47 15.20 -1.31
CA PRO A 72 -11.73 16.27 -0.36
C PRO A 72 -11.63 15.71 1.05
N GLU A 73 -10.91 16.44 1.89
CA GLU A 73 -10.84 16.28 3.32
C GLU A 73 -12.24 15.99 3.86
N GLN A 74 -12.41 14.88 4.59
CA GLN A 74 -13.67 14.56 5.26
C GLN A 74 -13.89 15.62 6.34
N ALA A 75 -14.71 16.63 6.02
CA ALA A 75 -15.24 17.56 7.00
C ALA A 75 -16.02 16.76 8.06
N GLY A 76 -15.59 16.92 9.32
CA GLY A 76 -16.26 16.35 10.50
C GLY A 76 -17.56 17.07 10.85
#